data_AF-A0A1Y4HS30-F1
#
_entry.id   AF-A0A1Y4HS30-F1
#
_cell.length_a   1.000
_cell.length_b   1.000
_cell.length_c   1.000
_cell.angle_alpha   90.00
_cell.angle_beta   90.00
_cell.angle_gamma   90.00
#
_symmetry.space_group_name_H-M   'P 1'
#
loop_
_entity.id
_entity.type
_entity.pdbx_description
1 polymer ?
#
loop_
_entity_poly.entity_id
_entity_poly.type
_entity_poly.pdbx_seq_one_letter_code
_entity_poly.pdbx_strand_id
1 'polypeptide(L)'
;MNKQGTVYFFTGLSGAGKSTIGGLFYHSLLQKSPNAILLDGDVIRRMQNEEIPMPFSDGWNLALQGAVLQPFDYTREGRLKGAWVLFRLCKYLADQGQDVVCCSISMYREIRRWNRENIPNYREIYVKASMETLYRRDQKGLYSSHTKNVVGVDIPAEEPENPDIVIQNDGETTPEEIVKRLERQFDL
;
A
#
# COMPACT_ATOMS: atom_id res chain seq x y z
N MET A 1 -6.78 -28.27 6.86
CA MET A 1 -7.12 -26.84 6.97
C MET A 1 -6.33 -26.12 5.90
N ASN A 2 -6.98 -25.31 5.04
CA ASN A 2 -6.24 -24.49 4.08
C ASN A 2 -5.36 -23.49 4.85
N LYS A 3 -4.11 -23.35 4.44
CA LYS A 3 -3.17 -22.39 5.03
C LYS A 3 -3.74 -20.98 4.83
N GLN A 4 -3.86 -20.20 5.90
CA GLN A 4 -4.23 -18.78 5.81
C GLN A 4 -3.03 -17.97 5.33
N GLY A 5 -3.24 -17.09 4.36
CA GLY A 5 -2.21 -16.18 3.84
C GLY A 5 -1.93 -15.02 4.78
N THR A 6 -0.80 -14.35 4.57
CA THR A 6 -0.30 -13.21 5.37
C THR A 6 -0.39 -11.92 4.57
N VAL A 7 -0.89 -10.85 5.19
CA VAL A 7 -0.90 -9.52 4.57
C VAL A 7 0.22 -8.69 5.17
N TYR A 8 1.22 -8.35 4.35
CA TYR A 8 2.32 -7.45 4.67
C TYR A 8 1.99 -6.05 4.15
N PHE A 9 1.54 -5.16 5.03
CA PHE A 9 1.19 -3.78 4.67
C PHE A 9 2.35 -2.82 4.90
N PHE A 10 2.97 -2.37 3.82
CA PHE A 10 3.98 -1.33 3.80
C PHE A 10 3.30 0.05 3.69
N THR A 11 3.38 0.82 4.78
CA THR A 11 2.78 2.16 4.91
C THR A 11 3.81 3.24 5.18
N GLY A 12 3.45 4.51 4.97
CA GLY A 12 4.34 5.66 5.04
C GLY A 12 4.09 6.71 3.97
N LEU A 13 4.68 7.89 4.14
CA LEU A 13 4.48 9.04 3.26
C LEU A 13 4.97 8.79 1.82
N SER A 14 4.52 9.60 0.86
CA SER A 14 5.04 9.53 -0.52
C SER A 14 6.56 9.70 -0.52
N GLY A 15 7.30 8.97 -1.35
CA GLY A 15 8.78 9.02 -1.34
C GLY A 15 9.48 8.36 -0.13
N ALA A 16 8.74 7.82 0.84
CA ALA A 16 9.33 7.13 1.98
C ALA A 16 10.02 5.79 1.62
N GLY A 17 9.80 5.25 0.41
CA GLY A 17 10.44 4.01 -0.05
C GLY A 17 9.61 2.73 0.04
N LYS A 18 8.30 2.83 0.35
CA LYS A 18 7.36 1.69 0.44
C LYS A 18 7.44 0.74 -0.76
N SER A 19 7.26 1.26 -1.98
CA SER A 19 7.22 0.46 -3.21
C SER A 19 8.56 -0.22 -3.49
N THR A 20 9.68 0.45 -3.19
CA THR A 20 11.02 -0.11 -3.34
C THR A 20 11.25 -1.26 -2.36
N ILE A 21 11.07 -1.01 -1.06
CA ILE A 21 11.31 -2.01 -0.02
C ILE A 21 10.31 -3.16 -0.12
N GLY A 22 9.02 -2.85 -0.30
CA GLY A 22 7.96 -3.83 -0.45
C GLY A 22 8.08 -4.65 -1.73
N GLY A 23 8.52 -4.05 -2.84
CA GLY A 23 8.79 -4.78 -4.09
C GLY A 23 9.96 -5.76 -3.95
N LEU A 24 11.07 -5.34 -3.33
CA LEU A 24 12.19 -6.25 -3.03
C LEU A 24 11.80 -7.35 -2.06
N PHE A 25 11.06 -7.01 -1.00
CA PHE A 25 10.50 -7.99 -0.06
C PHE A 25 9.58 -9.00 -0.76
N TYR A 26 8.71 -8.53 -1.65
CA TYR A 26 7.85 -9.38 -2.47
C TYR A 26 8.66 -10.36 -3.33
N HIS A 27 9.70 -9.88 -4.03
CA HIS A 27 10.56 -10.74 -4.85
C HIS A 27 11.28 -11.81 -4.04
N SER A 28 11.73 -11.48 -2.82
CA SER A 28 12.29 -12.47 -1.91
C SER A 28 11.24 -13.49 -1.44
N LEU A 29 10.05 -12.99 -1.04
CA LEU A 29 8.93 -13.81 -0.57
C LEU A 29 8.50 -14.86 -1.60
N LEU A 30 8.59 -14.58 -2.89
CA LEU A 30 8.26 -15.54 -3.96
C LEU A 30 9.05 -16.85 -3.89
N GLN A 31 10.23 -16.87 -3.27
CA GLN A 31 11.00 -18.11 -3.07
C GLN A 31 10.30 -19.07 -2.10
N LYS A 32 9.50 -18.55 -1.15
CA LYS A 32 8.79 -19.33 -0.13
C LYS A 32 7.28 -19.41 -0.36
N SER A 33 6.72 -18.38 -1.01
CA SER A 33 5.32 -18.30 -1.41
C SER A 33 5.22 -17.91 -2.88
N PRO A 34 5.39 -18.87 -3.82
CA PRO A 34 5.42 -18.59 -5.26
C PRO A 34 4.15 -17.95 -5.83
N ASN A 35 3.03 -18.05 -5.11
CA ASN A 35 1.73 -17.47 -5.43
C ASN A 35 1.43 -16.17 -4.64
N ALA A 36 2.44 -15.56 -4.02
CA ALA A 36 2.27 -14.27 -3.36
C ALA A 36 1.82 -13.20 -4.38
N ILE A 37 1.11 -12.18 -3.90
CA ILE A 37 0.55 -11.10 -4.72
C ILE A 37 1.09 -9.76 -4.26
N LEU A 38 1.51 -8.91 -5.20
CA LEU A 38 1.89 -7.52 -4.95
C LEU A 38 0.75 -6.57 -5.34
N LEU A 39 0.25 -5.79 -4.37
CA LEU A 39 -0.72 -4.73 -4.56
C LEU A 39 -0.06 -3.37 -4.26
N ASP A 40 0.46 -2.72 -5.30
CA ASP A 40 1.09 -1.40 -5.18
C ASP A 40 0.14 -0.27 -5.60
N GLY A 41 -0.05 0.70 -4.72
CA GLY A 41 -1.00 1.79 -4.91
C GLY A 41 -0.64 2.75 -6.05
N ASP A 42 0.62 2.85 -6.47
CA ASP A 42 1.02 3.61 -7.67
C ASP A 42 0.78 2.79 -8.95
N VAL A 43 0.99 1.47 -8.90
CA VAL A 43 0.66 0.57 -10.03
C VAL A 43 -0.83 0.53 -10.28
N ILE A 44 -1.64 0.28 -9.24
CA ILE A 44 -3.11 0.23 -9.33
C ILE A 44 -3.67 1.54 -9.88
N ARG A 45 -3.11 2.68 -9.45
CA ARG A 45 -3.48 4.01 -9.96
C ARG A 45 -3.11 4.20 -11.43
N ARG A 46 -1.98 3.68 -11.90
CA ARG A 46 -1.64 3.74 -13.33
C ARG A 46 -2.60 2.91 -14.18
N MET A 47 -2.94 1.70 -13.74
CA MET A 47 -3.90 0.83 -14.43
C MET A 47 -5.29 1.47 -14.56
N GLN A 48 -5.71 2.28 -13.59
CA GLN A 48 -6.96 3.05 -13.64
C GLN A 48 -6.96 4.16 -14.70
N ASN A 49 -5.79 4.60 -15.16
CA ASN A 49 -5.65 5.64 -16.19
C ASN A 49 -5.50 5.09 -17.59
N GLU A 50 -5.32 3.78 -17.74
CA GLU A 50 -5.30 3.15 -19.04
C GLU A 50 -6.74 3.07 -19.54
N GLU A 51 -7.00 3.60 -20.75
CA GLU A 51 -8.27 3.37 -21.41
C GLU A 51 -8.43 1.86 -21.58
N ILE A 52 -9.40 1.29 -20.89
CA ILE A 52 -9.80 -0.09 -21.13
C ILE A 52 -10.65 -0.06 -22.40
N PRO A 53 -10.20 -0.65 -23.54
CA PRO A 53 -11.06 -0.79 -24.70
C PRO A 53 -12.20 -1.72 -24.31
N MET A 54 -13.37 -1.14 -24.04
CA MET A 54 -14.55 -1.88 -23.60
C MET A 54 -15.17 -2.60 -24.79
N PRO A 55 -15.26 -3.94 -24.80
CA PRO A 55 -15.87 -4.68 -25.89
C PRO A 55 -17.41 -4.68 -25.85
N PHE A 56 -18.02 -3.94 -24.92
CA PHE A 56 -19.48 -3.94 -24.71
C PHE A 56 -20.03 -2.51 -24.72
N SER A 57 -20.88 -2.20 -25.71
CA SER A 57 -21.52 -0.90 -25.86
C SER A 57 -22.73 -0.76 -24.91
N ASP A 58 -22.86 0.46 -24.39
CA ASP A 58 -24.05 1.15 -23.89
C ASP A 58 -24.78 0.67 -22.63
N GLY A 59 -24.54 -0.56 -22.13
CA GLY A 59 -25.20 -1.06 -20.90
C GLY A 59 -24.36 -1.03 -19.62
N TRP A 60 -23.03 -1.20 -19.73
CA TRP A 60 -22.14 -1.38 -18.58
C TRP A 60 -21.67 -0.08 -17.93
N ASN A 61 -21.76 1.04 -18.64
CA ASN A 61 -21.36 2.35 -18.12
C ASN A 61 -22.12 2.73 -16.84
N LEU A 62 -23.38 2.29 -16.68
CA LEU A 62 -24.19 2.61 -15.50
C LEU A 62 -23.92 1.68 -14.31
N ALA A 63 -23.63 0.39 -14.57
CA ALA A 63 -23.34 -0.58 -13.51
C ALA A 63 -21.95 -0.38 -12.90
N LEU A 64 -20.96 0.00 -13.71
CA LEU A 64 -19.60 0.30 -13.26
C LEU A 64 -19.44 1.72 -12.70
N GLN A 65 -20.34 2.66 -13.02
CA GLN A 65 -20.38 3.97 -12.34
C GLN A 65 -20.61 3.84 -10.83
N GLY A 66 -21.33 2.79 -10.39
CA GLY A 66 -21.51 2.46 -8.97
C GLY A 66 -20.52 1.43 -8.42
N ALA A 67 -19.91 0.63 -9.30
CA ALA A 67 -18.98 -0.42 -8.93
C ALA A 67 -17.66 -0.23 -9.69
N VAL A 68 -16.63 0.19 -8.95
CA VAL A 68 -15.22 0.09 -9.35
C VAL A 68 -14.74 1.25 -10.26
N LEU A 69 -14.05 2.19 -9.61
CA LEU A 69 -13.08 3.15 -10.18
C LEU A 69 -13.67 4.42 -10.82
N GLN A 70 -14.19 5.31 -9.98
CA GLN A 70 -14.29 6.72 -10.36
C GLN A 70 -12.88 7.32 -10.62
N PRO A 71 -12.73 8.29 -11.54
CA PRO A 71 -11.48 9.04 -11.70
C PRO A 71 -11.07 9.66 -10.35
N PHE A 72 -9.75 9.79 -10.12
CA PHE A 72 -9.17 10.00 -8.79
C PHE A 72 -9.90 11.03 -7.94
N ASP A 73 -10.66 10.52 -6.99
CA ASP A 73 -11.10 11.33 -5.87
C ASP A 73 -9.95 11.42 -4.85
N TYR A 74 -9.11 12.43 -5.05
CA TYR A 74 -8.02 12.77 -4.12
C TYR A 74 -8.51 13.44 -2.84
N THR A 75 -9.83 13.60 -2.65
CA THR A 75 -10.37 13.99 -1.35
C THR A 75 -10.06 12.91 -0.32
N ARG A 76 -10.18 13.28 0.96
CA ARG A 76 -10.07 12.32 2.06
C ARG A 76 -11.06 11.17 1.89
N GLU A 77 -12.30 11.46 1.48
CA GLU A 77 -13.37 10.46 1.35
C GLU A 77 -13.08 9.45 0.25
N GLY A 78 -12.68 9.91 -0.94
CA GLY A 78 -12.30 9.04 -2.05
C GLY A 78 -11.12 8.13 -1.73
N ARG A 79 -10.07 8.70 -1.13
CA ARG A 79 -8.90 7.94 -0.70
C ARG A 79 -9.26 6.91 0.39
N LEU A 80 -10.18 7.24 1.30
CA LEU A 80 -10.66 6.32 2.33
C LEU A 80 -11.47 5.17 1.73
N LYS A 81 -12.40 5.46 0.80
CA LYS A 81 -13.13 4.43 0.04
C LYS A 81 -12.19 3.49 -0.70
N GLY A 82 -11.16 4.04 -1.37
CA GLY A 82 -10.12 3.24 -2.02
C GLY A 82 -9.34 2.34 -1.05
N ALA A 83 -9.01 2.85 0.13
CA ALA A 83 -8.36 2.04 1.17
C ALA A 83 -9.26 0.88 1.64
N TRP A 84 -10.55 1.12 1.87
CA TRP A 84 -11.50 0.05 2.21
C TRP A 84 -11.55 -1.06 1.17
N VAL A 85 -11.63 -0.70 -0.12
CA VAL A 85 -11.62 -1.68 -1.22
C VAL A 85 -10.32 -2.46 -1.24
N LEU A 86 -9.18 -1.77 -1.17
CA LEU A 86 -7.85 -2.38 -1.19
C LEU A 86 -7.69 -3.43 -0.08
N PHE A 87 -8.07 -3.10 1.16
CA PHE A 87 -7.87 -4.03 2.28
C PHE A 87 -8.91 -5.15 2.36
N ARG A 88 -10.13 -4.93 1.86
CA ARG A 88 -11.08 -6.03 1.66
C ARG A 88 -10.57 -7.03 0.63
N LEU A 89 -9.92 -6.54 -0.44
CA LEU A 89 -9.23 -7.41 -1.40
C LEU A 89 -8.05 -8.15 -0.76
N CYS A 90 -7.19 -7.46 0.01
CA CYS A 90 -6.10 -8.11 0.74
C CYS A 90 -6.62 -9.23 1.64
N LYS A 91 -7.70 -8.99 2.40
CA LYS A 91 -8.34 -9.99 3.25
C LYS A 91 -8.83 -11.19 2.43
N TYR A 92 -9.58 -10.93 1.35
CA TYR A 92 -10.13 -11.98 0.50
C TYR A 92 -9.04 -12.91 -0.06
N LEU A 93 -7.93 -12.35 -0.53
CA LEU A 93 -6.77 -13.11 -1.02
C LEU A 93 -6.09 -13.89 0.12
N ALA A 94 -5.93 -13.27 1.29
CA ALA A 94 -5.34 -13.94 2.44
C ALA A 94 -6.22 -15.11 2.95
N ASP A 95 -7.55 -14.97 2.94
CA ASP A 95 -8.50 -16.03 3.28
C ASP A 95 -8.42 -17.22 2.30
N GLN A 96 -7.98 -16.98 1.07
CA GLN A 96 -7.73 -18.02 0.07
C GLN A 96 -6.32 -18.63 0.18
N GLY A 97 -5.52 -18.17 1.14
CA GLY A 97 -4.18 -18.70 1.41
C GLY A 97 -3.04 -18.02 0.65
N GLN A 98 -3.29 -16.87 0.02
CA GLN A 98 -2.23 -16.11 -0.65
C GLN A 98 -1.57 -15.12 0.31
N ASP A 99 -0.24 -15.09 0.33
CA ASP A 99 0.48 -13.98 0.93
C ASP A 99 0.35 -12.73 0.05
N VAL A 100 0.05 -11.58 0.65
CA VAL A 100 -0.18 -10.31 -0.04
C VAL A 100 0.80 -9.27 0.48
N VAL A 101 1.59 -8.69 -0.41
CA VAL A 101 2.40 -7.51 -0.13
C VAL A 101 1.63 -6.29 -0.63
N CYS A 102 1.22 -5.42 0.29
CA CYS A 102 0.45 -4.22 -0.02
C CYS A 102 1.28 -2.97 0.23
N CYS A 103 1.55 -2.18 -0.82
CA CYS A 103 2.31 -0.93 -0.73
C CYS A 103 1.37 0.25 -0.96
N SER A 104 0.97 0.95 0.10
CA SER A 104 0.11 2.14 -0.03
C SER A 104 0.36 3.13 1.10
N ILE A 105 0.01 4.39 0.90
CA ILE A 105 -0.02 5.36 2.02
C ILE A 105 -1.10 4.89 3.00
N SER A 106 -2.39 4.92 2.63
CA SER A 106 -3.55 4.41 3.40
C SER A 106 -3.44 4.51 4.94
N MET A 107 -2.86 5.59 5.45
CA MET A 107 -2.61 5.82 6.87
C MET A 107 -3.90 6.34 7.53
N TYR A 108 -4.94 5.52 7.57
CA TYR A 108 -6.20 5.81 8.25
C TYR A 108 -6.34 4.89 9.46
N ARG A 109 -6.55 5.47 10.65
CA ARG A 109 -6.66 4.70 11.90
C ARG A 109 -7.78 3.66 11.84
N GLU A 110 -8.92 4.01 11.25
CA GLU A 110 -10.07 3.11 11.10
C GLU A 110 -9.77 1.89 10.23
N ILE A 111 -9.01 2.08 9.15
CA ILE A 111 -8.59 1.00 8.25
C ILE A 111 -7.63 0.06 8.96
N ARG A 112 -6.61 0.60 9.64
CA ARG A 112 -5.64 -0.21 10.39
C ARG A 112 -6.29 -1.02 11.50
N ARG A 113 -7.21 -0.40 12.26
CA ARG A 113 -7.98 -1.09 13.30
C ARG A 113 -8.75 -2.26 12.69
N TRP A 114 -9.51 -2.01 11.63
CA TRP A 114 -10.26 -3.06 10.96
C TRP A 114 -9.35 -4.18 10.45
N ASN A 115 -8.21 -3.86 9.84
CA ASN A 115 -7.24 -4.85 9.37
C ASN A 115 -6.78 -5.77 10.50
N ARG A 116 -6.35 -5.20 11.64
CA ARG A 116 -5.91 -5.98 12.82
C ARG A 116 -7.01 -6.87 13.38
N GLU A 117 -8.26 -6.42 13.34
CA GLU A 117 -9.42 -7.18 13.83
C GLU A 117 -9.89 -8.28 12.86
N ASN A 118 -9.66 -8.13 11.55
CA ASN A 118 -10.32 -8.95 10.52
C ASN A 118 -9.36 -9.78 9.64
N ILE A 119 -8.06 -9.51 9.69
CA ILE A 119 -7.03 -10.23 8.93
C ILE A 119 -6.14 -10.96 9.94
N PRO A 120 -6.26 -12.29 10.09
CA PRO A 120 -5.55 -13.04 11.15
C PRO A 120 -4.03 -12.89 11.11
N ASN A 121 -3.44 -12.95 9.90
CA ASN A 121 -2.01 -12.82 9.69
C ASN A 121 -1.68 -11.44 9.10
N TYR A 122 -2.09 -10.37 9.78
CA TYR A 122 -1.79 -9.00 9.37
C TYR A 122 -0.47 -8.52 9.96
N ARG A 123 0.43 -8.02 9.11
CA ARG A 123 1.72 -7.43 9.49
C ARG A 123 1.77 -6.00 8.99
N GLU A 124 1.90 -5.04 9.89
CA GLU A 124 2.03 -3.62 9.57
C GLU A 124 3.49 -3.17 9.63
N ILE A 125 4.00 -2.72 8.48
CA ILE A 125 5.37 -2.25 8.30
C ILE A 125 5.33 -0.75 8.00
N TYR A 126 5.73 0.06 8.98
CA TYR A 126 5.80 1.50 8.82
C TYR A 126 7.18 1.93 8.31
N VAL A 127 7.22 2.37 7.06
CA VAL A 127 8.39 2.99 6.43
C VAL A 127 8.38 4.49 6.72
N LYS A 128 9.19 4.91 7.69
CA LYS A 128 9.32 6.28 8.14
C LYS A 128 10.55 6.92 7.49
N ALA A 129 10.37 8.11 6.95
CA ALA A 129 11.45 8.98 6.49
C ALA A 129 11.14 10.40 6.96
N SER A 130 12.18 11.14 7.34
CA SER A 130 12.04 12.54 7.75
C SER A 130 11.49 13.40 6.61
N MET A 131 10.79 14.48 6.94
CA MET A 131 10.32 15.43 5.94
C MET A 131 11.49 16.00 5.13
N GLU A 132 12.64 16.28 5.74
CA GLU A 132 13.85 16.71 5.03
C GLU A 132 14.24 15.72 3.93
N THR A 133 14.30 14.43 4.26
CA THR A 133 14.57 13.38 3.27
C THR A 133 13.51 13.33 2.17
N LEU A 134 12.22 13.48 2.52
CA LEU A 134 11.14 13.46 1.53
C LEU A 134 11.21 14.64 0.56
N TYR A 135 11.47 15.85 1.06
CA TYR A 135 11.71 17.05 0.25
C TYR A 135 12.95 16.92 -0.62
N ARG A 136 14.05 16.34 -0.10
CA ARG A 136 15.26 16.10 -0.87
C ARG A 136 15.04 15.09 -1.99
N ARG A 137 14.26 14.03 -1.74
CA ARG A 137 13.98 12.98 -2.72
C ARG A 137 13.02 13.45 -3.81
N ASP A 138 11.96 14.15 -3.42
CA ASP A 138 10.84 14.66 -4.22
C ASP A 138 10.56 13.94 -5.56
N GLN A 139 10.54 12.62 -5.54
CA GLN A 139 10.56 11.77 -6.74
C GLN A 139 9.37 12.00 -7.68
N LYS A 140 8.30 12.59 -7.16
CA LYS A 140 7.04 12.86 -7.85
C LYS A 140 6.77 14.36 -8.01
N GLY A 141 7.71 15.23 -7.62
CA GLY A 141 7.52 16.68 -7.60
C GLY A 141 6.40 17.14 -6.66
N LEU A 142 5.94 16.31 -5.73
CA LEU A 142 4.77 16.59 -4.89
C LEU A 142 5.08 17.62 -3.80
N TYR A 143 6.31 17.61 -3.29
CA TYR A 143 6.71 18.44 -2.17
C TYR A 143 7.09 19.86 -2.62
N SER A 144 7.71 20.00 -3.81
CA SER A 144 8.08 21.29 -4.39
C SER A 144 6.96 22.00 -5.17
N SER A 145 5.96 21.27 -5.68
CA SER A 145 4.94 21.83 -6.60
C SER A 145 3.84 22.67 -5.97
N HIS A 146 3.82 22.86 -4.64
CA HIS A 146 2.72 23.48 -3.90
C HIS A 146 1.33 22.86 -4.18
N THR A 147 1.31 21.60 -4.63
CA THR A 147 0.09 20.84 -4.88
C THR A 147 -0.70 20.72 -3.57
N LYS A 148 -2.01 21.01 -3.62
CA LYS A 148 -2.88 20.84 -2.46
C LYS A 148 -3.22 19.36 -2.23
N ASN A 149 -3.60 19.02 -1.00
CA ASN A 149 -4.05 17.69 -0.58
C ASN A 149 -2.91 16.66 -0.53
N VAL A 150 -1.70 17.08 -0.18
CA VAL A 150 -0.56 16.17 0.03
C VAL A 150 -0.53 15.69 1.48
N VAL A 151 -0.53 14.38 1.68
CA VAL A 151 -0.45 13.76 3.02
C VAL A 151 0.93 14.05 3.63
N GLY A 152 0.94 14.55 4.86
CA GLY A 152 2.14 15.02 5.56
C GLY A 152 2.51 16.48 5.29
N VAL A 153 1.79 17.18 4.41
CA VAL A 153 1.96 18.62 4.13
C VAL A 153 0.66 19.36 4.47
N ASP A 154 -0.38 19.24 3.64
CA ASP A 154 -1.68 19.89 3.88
C ASP A 154 -2.65 18.98 4.64
N ILE A 155 -2.52 17.66 4.44
CA ILE A 155 -3.36 16.66 5.09
C ILE A 155 -2.55 15.99 6.19
N PRO A 156 -3.00 16.01 7.45
CA PRO A 156 -2.28 15.34 8.52
C PRO A 156 -2.18 13.83 8.26
N ALA A 157 -1.00 13.28 8.47
CA ALA A 157 -0.79 11.84 8.42
C ALA A 157 -1.20 11.22 9.75
N GLU A 158 -2.15 10.29 9.74
CA GLU A 158 -2.44 9.48 10.93
C GLU A 158 -1.38 8.37 10.99
N GLU A 159 -0.17 8.67 11.46
CA GLU A 159 0.92 7.68 11.56
C GLU A 159 0.49 6.43 12.37
N PRO A 160 1.01 5.23 12.03
CA PRO A 160 0.74 4.04 12.82
C PRO A 160 1.23 4.18 14.27
N GLU A 161 0.35 3.93 15.24
CA GLU A 161 0.67 4.03 16.68
C GLU A 161 1.42 2.82 17.19
N ASN A 162 1.05 1.62 16.72
CA ASN A 162 1.63 0.35 17.14
C ASN A 162 1.88 -0.56 15.92
N PRO A 163 2.74 -0.15 14.96
CA PRO A 163 3.10 -1.01 13.84
C PRO A 163 3.90 -2.21 14.33
N ASP A 164 3.84 -3.32 13.60
CA ASP A 164 4.63 -4.52 13.91
C ASP A 164 6.14 -4.22 13.71
N ILE A 165 6.47 -3.39 12.72
CA ILE A 165 7.85 -2.95 12.43
C ILE A 165 7.87 -1.48 12.04
N VAL A 166 8.83 -0.74 12.59
CA VAL A 166 9.24 0.58 12.07
C VAL A 166 10.58 0.46 11.35
N ILE A 167 10.61 0.99 10.13
CA ILE A 167 11.81 1.11 9.30
C ILE A 167 12.10 2.60 9.17
N GLN A 168 13.21 3.05 9.75
CA GLN A 168 13.77 4.37 9.43
C GLN A 168 14.47 4.28 8.08
N ASN A 169 14.13 5.16 7.16
CA ASN A 169 14.62 5.12 5.78
C ASN A 169 15.06 6.50 5.30
N ASP A 170 16.01 7.10 6.02
CA ASP A 170 16.60 8.40 5.70
C ASP A 170 17.87 8.28 4.83
N GLY A 171 18.38 7.05 4.66
CA GLY A 171 19.44 6.69 3.72
C GLY A 171 20.61 5.92 4.35
N GLU A 172 20.53 5.60 5.64
CA GLU A 172 21.58 4.95 6.42
C GLU A 172 21.69 3.45 6.15
N THR A 173 20.64 2.82 5.66
CA THR A 173 20.57 1.37 5.40
C THR A 173 20.04 1.12 4.00
N THR A 174 20.68 0.20 3.27
CA THR A 174 20.24 -0.14 1.92
C THR A 174 18.88 -0.87 1.94
N PRO A 175 18.06 -0.74 0.88
CA PRO A 175 16.81 -1.49 0.78
C PRO A 175 17.00 -3.01 0.94
N GLU A 176 18.09 -3.57 0.44
CA GLU A 176 18.41 -5.00 0.52
C GLU A 176 18.70 -5.45 1.96
N GLU A 177 19.43 -4.64 2.74
CA GLU A 177 19.67 -4.90 4.17
C GLU A 177 18.38 -4.80 4.98
N ILE A 178 17.51 -3.83 4.65
CA ILE A 178 16.19 -3.70 5.25
C ILE A 178 15.36 -4.97 4.99
N VAL A 179 15.33 -5.47 3.75
CA VAL A 179 14.60 -6.68 3.40
C VAL A 179 15.13 -7.91 4.14
N LYS A 180 16.47 -8.09 4.22
CA LYS A 180 17.08 -9.17 5.01
C LYS A 180 16.68 -9.12 6.49
N ARG A 181 16.54 -7.91 7.05
CA ARG A 181 16.05 -7.74 8.44
C ARG A 181 14.58 -8.14 8.56
N LEU A 182 13.73 -7.76 7.59
CA LEU A 182 12.32 -8.13 7.58
C LEU A 182 12.12 -9.65 7.46
N GLU A 183 12.91 -10.32 6.63
CA GLU A 183 12.88 -11.78 6.49
C GLU A 183 13.13 -12.46 7.84
N ARG A 184 14.20 -12.07 8.53
CA ARG A 184 14.52 -12.61 9.87
C ARG A 184 13.43 -12.32 10.89
N GLN A 185 12.80 -11.15 10.82
CA GLN A 185 11.79 -10.74 11.80
C GLN A 185 10.43 -11.43 11.59
N PHE A 186 10.13 -11.86 10.37
CA PHE A 186 8.90 -12.58 10.03
C PHE A 186 9.11 -14.09 9.87
N ASP A 187 10.29 -14.61 10.22
CA ASP A 187 10.67 -16.02 10.05
C ASP A 187 10.51 -16.53 8.60
N LEU A 188 10.82 -15.64 7.65
CA LEU A 188 10.82 -15.85 6.21
C LEU A 188 12.22 -16.08 5.65
#